data_AF-A0A3D4TEW8-F1
#
_entry.id   AF-A0A3D4TEW8-F1
#
_cell.length_a   1.000
_cell.length_b   1.000
_cell.length_c   1.000
_cell.angle_alpha   90.00
_cell.angle_beta   90.00
_cell.angle_gamma   90.00
#
_symmetry.space_group_name_H-M   'P 1'
#
loop_
_entity.id
_entity.type
_entity.pdbx_description
1 polymer ?
#
loop_
_entity_poly.entity_id
_entity_poly.type
_entity_poly.pdbx_seq_one_letter_code
_entity_poly.pdbx_strand_id
1 'polypeptide(L)'
;MKHVLILLLVITSLACRQAEEHTNTVTYVLSEKQLPSLRNQYLYLMNEDKQVVIDSQLVSDTKVELQYTLHPDSPAIFCSIRYVDSTNAYKRPIGFLNTKTPNAVFSFFYVDQRPTVFQPNSPTDEYASWVSGSKVNDADFSMAQLYYSKDAIKQVALLKKNIQTIQSYPNSIGLLKQLFYIKGDFNSAEATTMLEAFNHTVQKHPIGERIRQYYLTGKPDDTLR
;
A
#
# COMPACT_ATOMS: atom_id res chain seq x y z
N MET A 1 19.48 9.29 50.20
CA MET A 1 19.83 8.39 49.07
C MET A 1 18.68 7.47 48.64
N LYS A 2 18.01 6.72 49.54
CA LYS A 2 16.90 5.82 49.16
C LYS A 2 15.74 6.52 48.41
N HIS A 3 15.35 7.73 48.80
CA HIS A 3 14.25 8.45 48.14
C HIS A 3 14.61 9.00 46.74
N VAL A 4 15.88 9.32 46.50
CA VAL A 4 16.37 9.73 45.17
C VAL A 4 16.38 8.55 44.20
N LEU A 5 16.72 7.35 44.69
CA LEU A 5 16.73 6.12 43.90
C LEU A 5 15.31 5.70 43.47
N ILE A 6 14.33 5.85 44.37
CA ILE A 6 12.92 5.56 44.08
C ILE A 6 12.36 6.55 43.06
N LEU A 7 12.68 7.84 43.19
CA LEU A 7 12.24 8.86 42.23
C LEU A 7 12.84 8.61 40.83
N LEU A 8 14.12 8.24 40.75
CA LEU A 8 14.76 7.89 39.48
C LEU A 8 14.12 6.65 38.85
N LEU A 9 13.80 5.61 39.63
CA LEU A 9 13.13 4.39 39.16
C LEU A 9 11.73 4.69 38.63
N VAL A 10 10.98 5.54 39.33
CA VAL A 10 9.65 5.99 38.90
C VAL A 10 9.76 6.79 37.60
N ILE A 11 10.69 7.74 37.48
CA ILE A 11 10.89 8.52 36.25
C ILE A 11 11.34 7.64 35.08
N THR A 12 12.23 6.66 35.29
CA THR A 12 12.62 5.71 34.24
C THR A 12 11.48 4.77 33.86
N SER A 13 10.62 4.38 34.81
CA SER A 13 9.46 3.51 34.54
C SER A 13 8.31 4.25 33.83
N LEU A 14 8.16 5.57 34.06
CA LEU A 14 7.25 6.43 33.29
C LEU A 14 7.83 6.77 31.91
N ALA A 15 9.13 7.01 31.78
CA ALA A 15 9.79 7.21 30.49
C ALA A 15 9.78 5.94 29.61
N CYS A 16 9.79 4.76 30.22
CA CYS A 16 9.62 3.48 29.51
C CYS A 16 8.16 3.17 29.14
N ARG A 17 7.18 3.94 29.62
CA ARG A 17 5.75 3.60 29.47
C ARG A 17 5.03 4.24 28.28
N GLN A 18 5.63 5.19 27.57
CA GLN A 18 4.97 5.81 26.40
C GLN A 18 5.97 6.20 25.31
N ALA A 19 6.68 5.20 24.78
CA ALA A 19 6.80 5.12 23.34
C ALA A 19 5.83 4.02 22.92
N GLU A 20 4.53 4.31 22.92
CA GLU A 20 3.58 3.49 22.17
C GLU A 20 4.03 3.58 20.71
N GLU A 21 4.81 2.59 20.26
CA GLU A 21 5.03 2.39 18.83
C GLU A 21 3.64 2.36 18.21
N HIS A 22 3.35 3.37 17.38
CA HIS A 22 2.07 3.48 16.70
C HIS A 22 1.93 2.25 15.80
N THR A 23 1.21 1.26 16.33
CA THR A 23 1.03 -0.02 15.68
C THR A 23 -0.20 0.11 14.81
N ASN A 24 0.01 0.06 13.51
CA ASN A 24 -1.05 0.08 12.52
C ASN A 24 -1.58 -1.35 12.31
N THR A 25 -2.81 -1.47 11.81
CA THR A 25 -3.45 -2.78 11.62
C THR A 25 -3.97 -2.97 10.21
N VAL A 26 -3.85 -4.20 9.74
CA VAL A 26 -4.62 -4.74 8.62
C VAL A 26 -5.57 -5.77 9.19
N THR A 27 -6.86 -5.50 9.11
CA THR A 27 -7.90 -6.47 9.48
C THR A 27 -8.41 -7.16 8.22
N TYR A 28 -8.42 -8.48 8.21
CA TYR A 28 -9.08 -9.28 7.19
C TYR A 28 -10.18 -10.11 7.84
N VAL A 29 -11.42 -9.84 7.44
CA VAL A 29 -12.60 -10.61 7.85
C VAL A 29 -12.84 -11.69 6.79
N LEU A 30 -12.58 -12.94 7.16
CA LEU A 30 -12.87 -14.12 6.36
C LEU A 30 -14.38 -14.30 6.21
N SER A 31 -14.83 -14.66 5.01
CA SER A 31 -16.22 -15.11 4.83
C SER A 31 -16.46 -16.47 5.47
N GLU A 32 -17.72 -16.82 5.71
CA GLU A 32 -18.10 -18.14 6.20
C GLU A 32 -17.66 -19.27 5.27
N LYS A 33 -17.47 -18.98 3.97
CA LYS A 33 -16.94 -19.93 2.99
C LYS A 33 -15.42 -20.11 3.07
N GLN A 34 -14.69 -19.05 3.39
CA GLN A 34 -13.23 -19.08 3.51
C GLN A 34 -12.76 -19.68 4.84
N LEU A 35 -13.52 -19.46 5.93
CA LEU A 35 -13.10 -19.86 7.26
C LEU A 35 -12.79 -21.37 7.40
N PRO A 36 -13.62 -22.31 6.89
CA PRO A 36 -13.33 -23.74 7.05
C PRO A 36 -12.02 -24.19 6.43
N SER A 37 -11.62 -23.63 5.30
CA SER A 37 -10.37 -23.99 4.62
C SER A 37 -9.15 -23.35 5.28
N LEU A 38 -9.29 -22.15 5.87
CA LEU A 38 -8.19 -21.39 6.46
C LEU A 38 -8.06 -21.54 7.98
N ARG A 39 -9.05 -22.10 8.66
CA ARG A 39 -9.00 -22.35 10.12
C ARG A 39 -7.79 -23.20 10.48
N ASN A 40 -7.14 -22.85 11.59
CA ASN A 40 -5.89 -23.45 12.06
C ASN A 40 -4.70 -23.28 11.12
N GLN A 41 -4.79 -22.39 10.13
CA GLN A 41 -3.64 -21.95 9.34
C GLN A 41 -3.18 -20.57 9.78
N TYR A 42 -1.92 -20.26 9.50
CA TYR A 42 -1.41 -18.89 9.65
C TYR A 42 -1.70 -18.08 8.39
N LEU A 43 -2.24 -16.87 8.58
CA LEU A 43 -2.15 -15.81 7.59
C LEU A 43 -0.91 -14.97 7.86
N TYR A 44 -0.25 -14.53 6.80
CA TYR A 44 0.99 -13.77 6.82
C TYR A 44 0.77 -12.45 6.08
N LEU A 45 1.00 -11.32 6.74
CA LEU A 45 1.16 -10.03 6.06
C LEU A 45 2.58 -9.98 5.48
N MET A 46 2.68 -9.89 4.16
CA MET A 46 3.96 -9.88 3.44
C MET A 46 4.25 -8.48 2.93
N ASN A 47 5.50 -8.01 3.10
CA ASN A 47 6.04 -6.91 2.32
C ASN A 47 6.51 -7.44 0.97
N GLU A 48 5.89 -7.00 -0.12
CA GLU A 48 6.15 -7.52 -1.46
C GLU A 48 7.39 -6.92 -2.11
N ASP A 49 7.73 -5.67 -1.80
CA ASP A 49 8.96 -5.06 -2.33
C ASP A 49 10.21 -5.70 -1.68
N LYS A 50 10.12 -6.04 -0.38
CA LYS A 50 11.24 -6.62 0.39
C LYS A 50 11.21 -8.15 0.47
N GLN A 51 10.12 -8.80 0.06
CA GLN A 51 9.92 -10.24 0.15
C GLN A 51 10.07 -10.80 1.58
N VAL A 52 9.57 -10.07 2.58
CA VAL A 52 9.63 -10.47 4.01
C VAL A 52 8.25 -10.52 4.65
N VAL A 53 8.10 -11.39 5.65
CA VAL A 53 6.92 -11.41 6.52
C VAL A 53 7.00 -10.21 7.46
N ILE A 54 5.94 -9.41 7.50
CA ILE A 54 5.76 -8.31 8.46
C ILE A 54 5.17 -8.85 9.75
N ASP A 55 4.09 -9.62 9.64
CA ASP A 55 3.39 -10.23 10.77
C ASP A 55 2.66 -11.51 10.34
N SER A 56 2.24 -12.32 11.31
CA SER A 56 1.45 -13.52 11.08
C SER A 56 0.51 -13.82 12.23
N GLN A 57 -0.68 -14.33 11.91
CA GLN A 57 -1.67 -14.72 12.90
C GLN A 57 -2.33 -16.06 12.55
N LEU A 58 -2.51 -16.89 13.58
CA LEU A 58 -3.26 -18.14 13.48
C LEU A 58 -4.76 -17.84 13.36
N VAL A 59 -5.42 -18.41 12.36
CA VAL A 59 -6.85 -18.26 12.14
C VAL A 59 -7.64 -19.12 13.13
N SER A 60 -8.20 -18.48 14.16
CA SER A 60 -9.14 -19.11 15.09
C SER A 60 -10.60 -18.75 14.81
N ASP A 61 -10.85 -17.57 14.24
CA ASP A 61 -12.18 -17.03 13.96
C ASP A 61 -12.17 -16.27 12.62
N THR A 62 -13.32 -15.72 12.22
CA THR A 62 -13.52 -14.93 11.00
C THR A 62 -12.63 -13.70 10.92
N LYS A 63 -12.38 -13.02 12.04
CA LYS A 63 -11.58 -11.79 12.08
C LYS A 63 -10.11 -12.10 12.34
N VAL A 64 -9.25 -11.68 11.41
CA VAL A 64 -7.79 -11.74 11.53
C VAL A 64 -7.24 -10.31 11.55
N GLU A 65 -6.42 -9.97 12.52
CA GLU A 65 -5.75 -8.67 12.71
C GLU A 65 -4.23 -8.83 12.65
N LEU A 66 -3.63 -8.30 11.58
CA LEU A 66 -2.20 -8.30 11.34
C LEU A 66 -1.64 -6.91 11.66
N GLN A 67 -0.54 -6.85 12.38
CA GLN A 67 0.04 -5.62 12.89
C GLN A 67 1.28 -5.21 12.09
N TYR A 68 1.52 -3.90 11.98
CA TYR A 68 2.73 -3.38 11.36
C TYR A 68 3.06 -1.97 11.86
N THR A 69 4.34 -1.63 11.85
CA THR A 69 4.81 -0.31 12.24
C THR A 69 5.26 0.46 11.01
N LEU A 70 4.76 1.68 10.86
CA LEU A 70 5.14 2.59 9.78
C LEU A 70 5.35 3.99 10.37
N HIS A 71 6.52 4.58 10.10
CA HIS A 71 6.82 5.94 10.54
C HIS A 71 5.86 6.97 9.90
N PRO A 72 5.51 8.07 10.59
CA PRO A 72 4.58 9.08 10.10
C PRO A 72 4.85 9.70 8.72
N ASP A 73 6.11 9.75 8.33
CA ASP A 73 6.52 10.28 7.03
C ASP A 73 6.89 9.19 6.01
N SER A 74 6.74 7.92 6.39
CA SER A 74 7.08 6.83 5.47
C SER A 74 6.02 6.69 4.37
N PRO A 75 6.46 6.37 3.15
CA PRO A 75 5.54 6.02 2.08
C PRO A 75 4.74 4.76 2.42
N ALA A 76 3.62 4.58 1.71
CA ALA A 76 2.82 3.37 1.83
C ALA A 76 3.62 2.14 1.36
N ILE A 77 3.43 1.01 2.03
CA ILE A 77 4.12 -0.26 1.78
C ILE A 77 3.26 -1.14 0.88
N PHE A 78 3.85 -1.71 -0.17
CA PHE A 78 3.19 -2.71 -1.00
C PHE A 78 3.16 -4.09 -0.30
N CYS A 79 1.96 -4.61 -0.09
CA CYS A 79 1.69 -5.78 0.72
C CYS A 79 0.79 -6.81 0.03
N SER A 80 0.80 -8.03 0.56
CA SER A 80 -0.27 -9.02 0.39
C SER A 80 -0.52 -9.75 1.70
N ILE A 81 -1.68 -10.40 1.82
CA ILE A 81 -1.92 -11.40 2.85
C ILE A 81 -1.80 -12.77 2.19
N ARG A 82 -1.04 -13.69 2.80
CA ARG A 82 -0.80 -15.03 2.24
C ARG A 82 -1.04 -16.12 3.27
N TYR A 83 -1.25 -17.35 2.81
CA TYR A 83 -1.32 -18.56 3.64
C TYR A 83 -0.45 -19.66 3.03
N VAL A 84 -0.15 -20.71 3.81
CA VAL A 84 0.58 -21.88 3.31
C VAL A 84 -0.41 -22.81 2.62
N ASP A 85 -0.27 -22.95 1.30
CA ASP A 85 -1.05 -23.91 0.54
C ASP A 85 -0.42 -25.30 0.70
N SER A 86 -1.12 -26.27 1.30
CA SER A 86 -0.58 -27.62 1.51
C SER A 86 -0.28 -28.38 0.22
N THR A 87 -0.82 -27.91 -0.92
CA THR A 87 -0.58 -28.51 -2.24
C THR A 87 0.61 -27.91 -2.96
N ASN A 88 1.10 -26.73 -2.54
CA ASN A 88 2.12 -25.97 -3.24
C ASN A 88 3.24 -25.55 -2.28
N ALA A 89 4.50 -25.62 -2.69
CA ALA A 89 5.65 -25.23 -1.85
C ALA A 89 5.74 -23.71 -1.56
N TYR A 90 4.77 -22.90 -1.97
CA TYR A 90 4.78 -21.45 -1.85
C TYR A 90 3.57 -20.90 -1.09
N LYS A 91 3.78 -19.78 -0.39
CA LYS A 91 2.68 -19.05 0.27
C LYS A 91 1.77 -18.42 -0.79
N ARG A 92 0.50 -18.83 -0.82
CA ARG A 92 -0.51 -18.37 -1.79
C ARG A 92 -1.19 -17.10 -1.26
N PRO A 93 -1.33 -16.05 -2.08
CA PRO A 93 -2.01 -14.84 -1.64
C PRO A 93 -3.52 -15.06 -1.50
N ILE A 94 -4.13 -14.39 -0.53
CA ILE A 94 -5.57 -14.35 -0.34
C ILE A 94 -6.15 -13.23 -1.21
N GLY A 95 -7.19 -13.58 -1.97
CA GLY A 95 -7.90 -12.63 -2.81
C GLY A 95 -8.94 -11.83 -2.04
N PHE A 96 -9.27 -10.65 -2.55
CA PHE A 96 -10.44 -9.88 -2.19
C PHE A 96 -11.04 -9.26 -3.45
N LEU A 97 -12.36 -9.11 -3.49
CA LEU A 97 -13.06 -8.40 -4.55
C LEU A 97 -13.11 -6.91 -4.19
N ASN A 98 -13.20 -6.04 -5.19
CA ASN A 98 -13.51 -4.64 -4.96
C ASN A 98 -14.83 -4.29 -5.66
N THR A 99 -15.76 -3.67 -4.93
CA THR A 99 -17.06 -3.26 -5.48
C THR A 99 -16.97 -2.27 -6.64
N LYS A 100 -15.90 -1.46 -6.70
CA LYS A 100 -15.67 -0.50 -7.79
C LYS A 100 -15.29 -1.19 -9.11
N THR A 101 -14.74 -2.39 -9.06
CA THR A 101 -14.35 -3.18 -10.23
C THR A 101 -14.90 -4.61 -10.09
N PRO A 102 -16.17 -4.82 -10.47
CA PRO A 102 -16.80 -6.13 -10.37
C PRO A 102 -16.00 -7.21 -11.09
N ASN A 103 -15.95 -8.42 -10.52
CA ASN A 103 -15.24 -9.60 -11.04
C ASN A 103 -13.70 -9.53 -11.03
N ALA A 104 -13.08 -8.44 -10.55
CA ALA A 104 -11.64 -8.40 -10.35
C ALA A 104 -11.28 -8.87 -8.93
N VAL A 105 -10.50 -9.95 -8.85
CA VAL A 105 -9.88 -10.40 -7.59
C VAL A 105 -8.52 -9.73 -7.45
N PHE A 106 -8.40 -8.88 -6.44
CA PHE A 106 -7.14 -8.29 -6.01
C PHE A 106 -6.51 -9.16 -4.94
N SER A 107 -5.19 -9.18 -4.88
CA SER A 107 -4.43 -9.95 -3.88
C SER A 107 -3.29 -9.14 -3.28
N PHE A 108 -3.10 -7.94 -3.79
CA PHE A 108 -2.03 -7.03 -3.42
C PHE A 108 -2.64 -5.66 -3.17
N PHE A 109 -2.08 -4.94 -2.22
CA PHE A 109 -2.57 -3.65 -1.78
C PHE A 109 -1.44 -2.87 -1.10
N TYR A 110 -1.62 -1.57 -0.95
CA TYR A 110 -0.75 -0.69 -0.19
C TYR A 110 -1.34 -0.42 1.19
N VAL A 111 -0.46 -0.30 2.19
CA VAL A 111 -0.80 0.11 3.55
C VAL A 111 -0.06 1.39 3.91
N ASP A 112 -0.74 2.36 4.52
CA ASP A 112 -0.15 3.57 5.09
C ASP A 112 -0.31 3.55 6.63
N GLN A 113 -0.38 4.69 7.31
CA GLN A 113 -0.60 4.70 8.76
C GLN A 113 -2.05 4.53 9.19
N ARG A 114 -2.98 4.38 8.23
CA ARG A 114 -4.39 4.20 8.56
C ARG A 114 -4.69 2.71 8.68
N PRO A 115 -5.45 2.30 9.70
CA PRO A 115 -6.01 0.96 9.76
C PRO A 115 -6.71 0.63 8.45
N THR A 116 -6.41 -0.55 7.90
CA THR A 116 -7.02 -1.03 6.65
C THR A 116 -7.85 -2.25 6.96
N VAL A 117 -9.11 -2.27 6.52
CA VAL A 117 -10.04 -3.37 6.79
C VAL A 117 -10.55 -3.95 5.47
N PHE A 118 -10.35 -5.24 5.29
CA PHE A 118 -10.96 -6.06 4.25
C PHE A 118 -12.12 -6.83 4.87
N GLN A 119 -13.33 -6.65 4.35
CA GLN A 119 -14.51 -7.36 4.86
C GLN A 119 -15.49 -7.76 3.75
N PRO A 120 -16.26 -8.84 3.91
CA PRO A 120 -17.35 -9.18 3.00
C PRO A 120 -18.47 -8.12 3.04
N ASN A 121 -19.16 -7.89 1.92
CA ASN A 121 -20.38 -7.08 1.88
C ASN A 121 -21.58 -7.87 2.41
N SER A 122 -21.58 -9.19 2.18
CA SER A 122 -22.55 -10.14 2.70
C SER A 122 -21.82 -11.34 3.34
N PRO A 123 -22.37 -11.94 4.42
CA PRO A 123 -21.84 -13.19 4.98
C PRO A 123 -21.69 -14.33 3.96
N THR A 124 -22.50 -14.29 2.89
CA THR A 124 -22.52 -15.30 1.82
C THR A 124 -21.48 -15.08 0.73
N ASP A 125 -20.79 -13.94 0.73
CA ASP A 125 -19.77 -13.61 -0.28
C ASP A 125 -18.62 -14.60 -0.20
N GLU A 126 -18.07 -14.95 -1.36
CA GLU A 126 -16.93 -15.86 -1.42
C GLU A 126 -15.64 -15.18 -0.92
N TYR A 127 -15.52 -13.87 -1.09
CA TYR A 127 -14.34 -13.09 -0.73
C TYR A 127 -14.73 -11.86 0.09
N ALA A 128 -13.78 -11.33 0.88
CA ALA A 128 -13.86 -9.95 1.31
C ALA A 128 -14.04 -9.06 0.07
N SER A 129 -15.01 -8.15 0.09
CA SER A 129 -15.45 -7.40 -1.08
C SER A 129 -15.48 -5.87 -0.84
N TRP A 130 -15.32 -5.46 0.41
CA TRP A 130 -15.21 -4.08 0.87
C TRP A 130 -13.84 -3.81 1.45
N VAL A 131 -13.23 -2.69 1.06
CA VAL A 131 -11.99 -2.18 1.64
C VAL A 131 -12.27 -0.82 2.26
N SER A 132 -11.98 -0.65 3.54
CA SER A 132 -12.06 0.65 4.23
C SER A 132 -10.70 1.03 4.83
N GLY A 133 -10.55 2.33 5.12
CA GLY A 133 -9.32 2.87 5.68
C GLY A 133 -8.56 3.73 4.68
N SER A 134 -7.36 3.28 4.31
CA SER A 134 -6.46 4.06 3.47
C SER A 134 -7.00 4.30 2.04
N LYS A 135 -6.74 5.52 1.52
CA LYS A 135 -7.06 5.94 0.15
C LYS A 135 -5.94 5.64 -0.85
N VAL A 136 -4.81 5.09 -0.41
CA VAL A 136 -3.65 4.82 -1.29
C VAL A 136 -3.96 3.82 -2.40
N ASN A 137 -4.96 2.96 -2.17
CA ASN A 137 -5.42 1.92 -3.10
C ASN A 137 -6.53 2.37 -4.05
N ASP A 138 -7.13 3.53 -3.83
CA ASP A 138 -8.36 3.93 -4.54
C ASP A 138 -8.18 3.96 -6.06
N ALA A 139 -7.01 4.42 -6.52
CA ALA A 139 -6.71 4.46 -7.94
C ALA A 139 -6.62 3.04 -8.54
N ASP A 140 -5.94 2.12 -7.87
CA ASP A 140 -5.77 0.74 -8.33
C ASP A 140 -7.11 0.00 -8.35
N PHE A 141 -7.93 0.20 -7.32
CA PHE A 141 -9.27 -0.38 -7.22
C PHE A 141 -10.27 0.22 -8.21
N SER A 142 -10.07 1.46 -8.66
CA SER A 142 -10.82 2.10 -9.74
C SER A 142 -10.21 1.84 -11.12
N MET A 143 -9.14 1.03 -11.23
CA MET A 143 -8.38 0.83 -12.47
C MET A 143 -7.97 2.14 -13.16
N ALA A 144 -7.65 3.17 -12.37
CA ALA A 144 -7.20 4.46 -12.89
C ALA A 144 -5.85 4.31 -13.59
N GLN A 145 -5.72 4.96 -14.75
CA GLN A 145 -4.56 4.83 -15.61
C GLN A 145 -4.06 6.17 -16.11
N LEU A 146 -2.74 6.27 -16.25
CA LEU A 146 -2.06 7.34 -16.97
C LEU A 146 -1.79 6.91 -18.41
N TYR A 147 -1.87 7.85 -19.34
CA TYR A 147 -1.79 7.60 -20.77
C TYR A 147 -0.72 8.48 -21.42
N TYR A 148 -0.18 8.04 -22.55
CA TYR A 148 0.74 8.81 -23.38
C TYR A 148 0.46 8.56 -24.87
N SER A 149 0.96 9.44 -25.73
CA SER A 149 0.87 9.32 -27.17
C SER A 149 2.10 9.93 -27.86
N LYS A 150 2.49 9.34 -28.99
CA LYS A 150 3.52 9.92 -29.87
C LYS A 150 2.98 11.06 -30.74
N ASP A 151 1.67 11.24 -30.79
CA ASP A 151 1.02 12.35 -31.49
C ASP A 151 1.00 13.57 -30.58
N ALA A 152 1.72 14.64 -30.96
CA ALA A 152 1.88 15.84 -30.14
C ALA A 152 0.55 16.53 -29.79
N ILE A 153 -0.45 16.50 -30.69
CA ILE A 153 -1.75 17.12 -30.45
C ILE A 153 -2.50 16.31 -29.38
N LYS A 154 -2.48 14.98 -29.50
CA LYS A 154 -3.09 14.10 -28.48
C LYS A 154 -2.35 14.19 -27.15
N GLN A 155 -1.03 14.35 -27.18
CA GLN A 155 -0.21 14.38 -25.98
C GLN A 155 -0.58 15.55 -25.05
N VAL A 156 -0.88 16.73 -25.60
CA VAL A 156 -1.36 17.88 -24.80
C VAL A 156 -2.67 17.56 -24.07
N ALA A 157 -3.62 16.91 -24.75
CA ALA A 157 -4.88 16.51 -24.13
C ALA A 157 -4.68 15.42 -23.07
N LEU A 158 -3.79 14.47 -23.31
CA LEU A 158 -3.45 13.39 -22.37
C LEU A 158 -2.73 13.92 -21.13
N LEU A 159 -1.83 14.90 -21.26
CA LEU A 159 -1.19 15.56 -20.12
C LEU A 159 -2.23 16.14 -19.17
N LYS A 160 -3.20 16.91 -19.70
CA LYS A 160 -4.29 17.47 -18.90
C LYS A 160 -5.11 16.38 -18.20
N LYS A 161 -5.43 15.31 -18.93
CA LYS A 161 -6.18 14.16 -18.39
C LYS A 161 -5.40 13.47 -17.27
N ASN A 162 -4.10 13.21 -17.46
CA ASN A 162 -3.24 12.58 -16.46
C ASN A 162 -3.15 13.42 -15.19
N ILE A 163 -2.98 14.74 -15.30
CA ILE A 163 -2.99 15.65 -14.15
C ILE A 163 -4.31 15.54 -13.39
N GLN A 164 -5.45 15.57 -14.10
CA GLN A 164 -6.77 15.41 -13.48
C GLN A 164 -6.94 14.04 -12.79
N THR A 165 -6.45 12.97 -13.42
CA THR A 165 -6.47 11.62 -12.83
C THR A 165 -5.63 11.57 -11.55
N ILE A 166 -4.42 12.14 -11.56
CA ILE A 166 -3.54 12.21 -10.37
C ILE A 166 -4.20 13.03 -9.26
N GLN A 167 -4.77 14.20 -9.58
CA GLN A 167 -5.50 15.04 -8.61
C GLN A 167 -6.72 14.35 -8.00
N SER A 168 -7.34 13.42 -8.73
CA SER A 168 -8.46 12.60 -8.22
C SER A 168 -7.99 11.53 -7.22
N TYR A 169 -6.71 11.13 -7.29
CA TYR A 169 -6.10 10.11 -6.45
C TYR A 169 -4.69 10.50 -5.98
N PRO A 170 -4.54 11.62 -5.24
CA PRO A 170 -3.23 12.24 -5.01
C PRO A 170 -2.32 11.42 -4.06
N ASN A 171 -2.87 10.41 -3.40
CA ASN A 171 -2.13 9.50 -2.51
C ASN A 171 -1.71 8.18 -3.20
N SER A 172 -1.97 8.02 -4.50
CA SER A 172 -1.75 6.74 -5.19
C SER A 172 -0.28 6.50 -5.51
N ILE A 173 0.30 5.48 -4.88
CA ILE A 173 1.62 4.95 -5.26
C ILE A 173 1.54 4.22 -6.61
N GLY A 174 0.40 3.59 -6.92
CA GLY A 174 0.15 2.95 -8.22
C GLY A 174 0.27 3.92 -9.39
N LEU A 175 -0.38 5.09 -9.33
CA LEU A 175 -0.25 6.12 -10.36
C LEU A 175 1.17 6.71 -10.42
N LEU A 176 1.86 6.86 -9.29
CA LEU A 176 3.27 7.29 -9.28
C LEU A 176 4.17 6.27 -10.01
N LYS A 177 3.95 4.97 -9.78
CA LYS A 177 4.63 3.88 -10.52
C LYS A 177 4.31 3.95 -12.02
N GLN A 178 3.06 4.18 -12.40
CA GLN A 178 2.69 4.35 -13.81
C GLN A 178 3.42 5.55 -14.43
N LEU A 179 3.45 6.70 -13.75
CA LEU A 179 4.18 7.88 -14.20
C LEU A 179 5.66 7.57 -14.41
N PHE A 180 6.26 6.83 -13.48
CA PHE A 180 7.65 6.38 -13.60
C PHE A 180 7.90 5.57 -14.87
N TYR A 181 6.97 4.71 -15.30
CA TYR A 181 7.13 3.92 -16.51
C TYR A 181 6.93 4.73 -17.80
N ILE A 182 6.02 5.70 -17.81
CA ILE A 182 5.68 6.49 -19.01
C ILE A 182 6.46 7.82 -19.11
N LYS A 183 7.32 8.15 -18.13
CA LYS A 183 8.02 9.44 -18.07
C LYS A 183 8.77 9.78 -19.36
N GLY A 184 9.37 8.79 -20.05
CA GLY A 184 10.12 9.03 -21.29
C GLY A 184 9.31 9.67 -22.43
N ASP A 185 7.98 9.59 -22.37
CA ASP A 185 7.07 10.20 -23.33
C ASP A 185 6.70 11.67 -23.00
N PHE A 186 7.21 12.21 -21.89
CA PHE A 186 6.97 13.58 -21.43
C PHE A 186 8.29 14.32 -21.25
N ASN A 187 8.28 15.63 -21.48
CA ASN A 187 9.43 16.47 -21.14
C ASN A 187 9.52 16.75 -19.63
N SER A 188 10.65 17.30 -19.20
CA SER A 188 10.92 17.53 -17.77
C SER A 188 9.87 18.42 -17.09
N ALA A 189 9.36 19.44 -17.77
CA ALA A 189 8.38 20.36 -17.19
C ALA A 189 7.01 19.68 -17.03
N GLU A 190 6.61 18.88 -18.02
CA GLU A 190 5.36 18.10 -18.00
C GLU A 190 5.39 17.04 -16.88
N ALA A 191 6.49 16.30 -16.76
CA ALA A 191 6.65 15.30 -15.71
C ALA A 191 6.71 15.95 -14.31
N THR A 192 7.37 17.11 -14.18
CA THR A 192 7.38 17.87 -12.92
C THR A 192 5.97 18.31 -12.53
N THR A 193 5.19 18.83 -13.49
CA THR A 193 3.79 19.22 -13.26
C THR A 193 2.94 18.03 -12.81
N MET A 194 3.10 16.87 -13.43
CA MET A 194 2.40 15.65 -13.02
C MET A 194 2.84 15.16 -11.63
N LEU A 195 4.14 15.25 -11.30
CA LEU A 195 4.64 14.94 -9.96
C LEU A 195 4.04 15.85 -8.89
N GLU A 196 4.00 17.15 -9.15
CA GLU A 196 3.46 18.16 -8.23
C GLU A 196 1.95 18.01 -7.99
N ALA A 197 1.23 17.33 -8.88
CA ALA A 197 -0.18 17.02 -8.70
C ALA A 197 -0.46 15.96 -7.61
N PHE A 198 0.54 15.17 -7.20
CA PHE A 198 0.42 14.25 -6.08
C PHE A 198 0.47 14.98 -4.73
N ASN A 199 0.04 14.31 -3.65
CA ASN A 199 0.27 14.81 -2.30
C ASN A 199 1.76 14.76 -1.94
N HIS A 200 2.20 15.70 -1.11
CA HIS A 200 3.60 15.91 -0.75
C HIS A 200 4.33 14.65 -0.25
N THR A 201 3.67 13.78 0.54
CA THR A 201 4.28 12.50 0.98
C THR A 201 4.59 11.57 -0.20
N VAL A 202 3.70 11.50 -1.20
CA VAL A 202 3.91 10.70 -2.41
C VAL A 202 4.96 11.34 -3.30
N GLN A 203 5.02 12.67 -3.39
CA GLN A 203 6.08 13.38 -4.13
C GLN A 203 7.48 13.05 -3.59
N LYS A 204 7.61 12.81 -2.29
CA LYS A 204 8.86 12.45 -1.60
C LYS A 204 9.18 10.95 -1.67
N HIS A 205 8.31 10.14 -2.24
CA HIS A 205 8.56 8.72 -2.42
C HIS A 205 9.83 8.50 -3.26
N PRO A 206 10.66 7.46 -2.99
CA PRO A 206 11.87 7.17 -3.77
C PRO A 206 11.67 7.13 -5.29
N ILE A 207 10.52 6.65 -5.75
CA ILE A 207 10.13 6.66 -7.16
C ILE A 207 10.03 8.09 -7.72
N GLY A 208 9.46 9.03 -6.97
CA GLY A 208 9.41 10.44 -7.38
C GLY A 208 10.80 11.01 -7.57
N GLU A 209 11.74 10.66 -6.68
CA GLU A 209 13.13 11.08 -6.83
C GLU A 209 13.80 10.47 -8.06
N ARG A 210 13.56 9.19 -8.35
CA ARG A 210 14.07 8.56 -9.57
C ARG A 210 13.55 9.22 -10.85
N ILE A 211 12.29 9.67 -10.85
CA ILE A 211 11.74 10.45 -11.98
C ILE A 211 12.51 11.76 -12.13
N ARG A 212 12.79 12.49 -11.05
CA ARG A 212 13.59 13.74 -11.10
C ARG A 212 14.99 13.48 -11.63
N GLN A 213 15.66 12.43 -11.13
CA GLN A 213 17.01 12.07 -11.54
C GLN A 213 17.11 11.67 -13.02
N TYR A 214 16.09 11.02 -13.57
CA TYR A 214 16.01 10.71 -15.00
C TYR A 214 16.17 11.97 -15.87
N TYR A 215 15.46 13.06 -15.53
CA TYR A 215 15.54 14.31 -16.30
C TYR A 215 16.80 15.15 -16.00
N LEU A 216 17.37 15.03 -14.80
CA LEU A 216 18.62 15.71 -14.45
C LEU A 216 19.85 15.08 -15.13
N THR A 217 19.88 13.75 -15.23
CA THR A 217 21.06 13.01 -15.70
C THR A 217 20.96 12.56 -17.15
N GLY A 218 19.75 12.49 -17.71
CA GLY A 218 19.47 11.89 -19.02
C GLY A 218 19.79 10.39 -19.09
N LYS A 219 20.09 9.74 -17.95
CA LYS A 219 20.49 8.34 -17.90
C LYS A 219 19.28 7.41 -17.76
N PRO A 220 19.27 6.26 -18.46
CA PRO A 220 18.32 5.20 -18.23
C PRO A 220 18.35 4.70 -16.78
N ASP A 221 17.18 4.33 -16.26
CA ASP A 221 16.93 4.02 -14.85
C ASP A 221 17.68 2.79 -14.32
N ASP A 222 18.09 1.88 -15.20
CA ASP A 222 18.93 0.72 -14.90
C ASP A 222 20.33 1.09 -14.38
N THR A 223 20.73 2.35 -14.53
CA THR A 223 21.97 2.91 -13.97
C THR A 223 21.80 3.62 -12.61
N LEU A 224 20.56 3.81 -12.14
CA LEU A 224 20.23 4.55 -10.91
C LEU A 224 19.95 3.61 -9.70
N ARG A 225 20.59 2.44 -9.67
CA ARG A 225 20.46 1.45 -8.58
C ARG A 225 21.25 1.83 -7.33
#